data_AF-A0A1Y1QIW6-F1
#
_entry.id   AF-A0A1Y1QIW6-F1
#
_cell.length_a   1.000
_cell.length_b   1.000
_cell.length_c   1.000
_cell.angle_alpha   90.00
_cell.angle_beta   90.00
_cell.angle_gamma   90.00
#
_symmetry.space_group_name_H-M   'P 1'
#
loop_
_entity.id
_entity.type
_entity.pdbx_description
1 polymer ?
#
loop_
_entity_poly.entity_id
_entity_poly.type
_entity_poly.pdbx_seq_one_letter_code
_entity_poly.pdbx_strand_id
1 'polypeptide(L)'
;MGAKLATAFGLPVPPFTIAVTSLELLELYGSEAVLGLGADPAFASQHIPSSHELKYEVLSQIDKQLRRDVLMFDAWVRNEDRSLTQKGGNPNLLWSENSLYVIDHNLIFDKGFATGIFLDTHVFRTEITEILQDFLLREHYQTKMQDALTVWSSAWDTLPEEWCEQNEELGLFDPEAAFQQLRDDAHGAIWTRLMQ
;
A
#
# COMPACT_ATOMS: atom_id res chain seq x y z
N MET A 1 -5.46 0.51 -7.44
CA MET A 1 -5.97 1.32 -6.31
C MET A 1 -4.90 1.68 -5.29
N GLY A 2 -4.31 0.70 -4.58
CA GLY A 2 -3.38 0.95 -3.46
C GLY A 2 -2.22 1.91 -3.76
N ALA A 3 -1.53 1.73 -4.89
CA ALA A 3 -0.42 2.61 -5.29
C ALA A 3 -0.86 4.08 -5.50
N LYS A 4 -2.08 4.34 -5.99
CA LYS A 4 -2.63 5.69 -6.15
C LYS A 4 -2.94 6.33 -4.79
N LEU A 5 -3.56 5.57 -3.89
CA LEU A 5 -3.83 6.03 -2.52
C LEU A 5 -2.52 6.32 -1.75
N ALA A 6 -1.53 5.43 -1.84
CA ALA A 6 -0.22 5.62 -1.23
C ALA A 6 0.49 6.88 -1.76
N THR A 7 0.45 7.09 -3.09
CA THR A 7 1.02 8.29 -3.71
C THR A 7 0.29 9.56 -3.26
N ALA A 8 -1.05 9.54 -3.21
CA ALA A 8 -1.85 10.68 -2.74
C ALA A 8 -1.64 10.96 -1.25
N PHE A 9 -1.35 9.92 -0.47
CA PHE A 9 -0.92 10.02 0.92
C PHE A 9 0.53 10.54 1.06
N GLY A 10 1.26 10.74 -0.04
CA GLY A 10 2.62 11.28 -0.03
C GLY A 10 3.72 10.25 0.23
N LEU A 11 3.43 8.95 0.06
CA LEU A 11 4.44 7.90 0.16
C LEU A 11 5.31 7.84 -1.11
N PRO A 12 6.60 7.48 -0.99
CA PRO A 12 7.50 7.32 -2.13
C PRO A 12 7.21 6.01 -2.88
N VAL A 13 6.15 6.00 -3.67
CA VAL A 13 5.83 4.88 -4.55
C VAL A 13 6.61 5.05 -5.87
N PRO A 14 7.30 4.02 -6.39
CA PRO A 14 7.88 4.08 -7.72
C PRO A 14 6.82 4.45 -8.76
N PRO A 15 7.13 5.25 -9.80
CA PRO A 15 6.19 5.54 -10.86
C PRO A 15 5.59 4.25 -11.43
N PHE A 16 4.28 4.24 -11.64
CA PHE A 16 3.56 3.05 -12.09
C PHE A 16 2.51 3.40 -13.13
N THR A 17 2.14 2.40 -13.92
CA THR A 17 1.09 2.46 -14.92
C THR A 17 0.37 1.12 -15.01
N ILE A 18 -0.78 1.12 -15.67
CA ILE A 18 -1.29 -0.11 -16.28
C ILE A 18 -0.55 -0.28 -17.60
N ALA A 19 0.00 -1.47 -17.83
CA ALA A 19 0.63 -1.86 -19.08
C ALA A 19 -0.17 -2.99 -19.73
N VAL A 20 -0.14 -3.03 -21.07
CA VAL A 20 -0.72 -4.11 -21.86
C VAL A 20 0.37 -4.63 -22.77
N THR A 21 0.57 -5.95 -22.77
CA THR A 21 1.56 -6.59 -23.64
C THR A 21 0.95 -6.82 -25.02
N SER A 22 1.63 -6.38 -26.09
CA SER A 22 1.12 -6.64 -27.44
C SER A 22 1.23 -8.12 -27.80
N LEU A 23 0.24 -8.64 -28.54
CA LEU A 23 0.25 -10.03 -29.04
C LEU A 23 1.52 -10.33 -29.84
N GLU A 24 1.97 -9.38 -30.65
CA GLU A 24 3.23 -9.49 -31.42
C GLU A 24 4.45 -9.74 -30.52
N LEU A 25 4.50 -9.10 -29.35
CA LEU A 25 5.58 -9.29 -28.39
C LEU A 25 5.48 -10.65 -27.70
N LEU A 26 4.26 -11.09 -27.35
CA LEU A 26 4.03 -12.42 -26.79
C LEU A 26 4.41 -13.53 -27.79
N GLU A 27 4.06 -13.39 -29.06
CA GLU A 27 4.44 -14.31 -30.13
C GLU A 27 5.95 -14.35 -30.33
N LEU A 28 6.63 -13.21 -30.26
CA LEU A 28 8.07 -13.10 -30.42
C LEU A 28 8.85 -13.84 -29.31
N TYR A 29 8.39 -13.75 -28.07
CA TYR A 29 9.06 -14.36 -26.91
C TYR A 29 8.49 -15.74 -26.51
N GLY A 30 7.46 -16.22 -27.23
CA GLY A 30 6.95 -17.58 -27.12
C GLY A 30 6.19 -17.88 -25.82
N SER A 31 6.08 -19.17 -25.50
CA SER A 31 5.19 -19.67 -24.44
C SER A 31 5.51 -19.14 -23.04
N GLU A 32 6.78 -18.83 -22.74
CA GLU A 32 7.17 -18.28 -21.43
C GLU A 32 6.61 -16.86 -21.23
N ALA A 33 6.65 -16.02 -22.26
CA ALA A 33 6.07 -14.67 -22.20
C ALA A 33 4.54 -14.73 -22.12
N VAL A 34 3.89 -15.63 -22.87
CA VAL A 34 2.44 -15.83 -22.79
C VAL A 34 2.01 -16.23 -21.38
N LEU A 35 2.73 -17.17 -20.75
CA LEU A 35 2.41 -17.64 -19.39
C LEU A 35 2.76 -16.61 -18.31
N GLY A 36 3.84 -15.85 -18.50
CA GLY A 36 4.37 -14.93 -17.48
C GLY A 36 3.78 -13.52 -17.51
N LEU A 37 3.39 -13.02 -18.69
CA LEU A 37 2.88 -11.66 -18.86
C LEU A 37 1.39 -11.63 -19.23
N GLY A 38 0.91 -12.60 -20.01
CA GLY A 38 -0.44 -12.57 -20.56
C GLY A 38 -0.69 -11.39 -21.52
N ALA A 39 -1.88 -11.38 -22.13
CA ALA A 39 -2.35 -10.26 -22.94
C ALA A 39 -3.22 -9.28 -22.13
N ASP A 40 -3.63 -9.66 -20.92
CA ASP A 40 -4.48 -8.85 -20.06
C ASP A 40 -3.71 -7.67 -19.45
N PRO A 41 -4.41 -6.61 -19.06
CA PRO A 41 -3.80 -5.47 -18.37
C PRO A 41 -3.04 -5.91 -17.11
N ALA A 42 -1.81 -5.44 -16.97
CA ALA A 42 -0.92 -5.72 -15.86
C ALA A 42 -0.53 -4.43 -15.12
N PHE A 43 -0.32 -4.53 -13.82
CA PHE A 43 0.31 -3.45 -13.05
C PHE A 43 1.81 -3.41 -13.36
N ALA A 44 2.30 -2.28 -13.87
CA ALA A 44 3.71 -2.06 -14.16
C ALA A 44 4.27 -0.97 -13.24
N SER A 45 5.31 -1.31 -12.49
CA SER A 45 6.05 -0.40 -11.62
C SER A 45 7.45 -0.15 -12.18
N GLN A 46 7.92 1.09 -12.09
CA GLN A 46 9.26 1.44 -12.54
C GLN A 46 10.30 0.75 -11.65
N HIS A 47 11.23 0.03 -12.29
CA HIS A 47 12.34 -0.59 -11.61
C HIS A 47 13.26 0.45 -10.94
N ILE A 48 13.57 0.24 -9.66
CA ILE A 48 14.50 1.08 -8.89
C ILE A 48 15.91 0.46 -8.97
N PRO A 49 16.88 1.10 -9.66
CA PRO A 49 18.23 0.58 -9.79
C PRO A 49 18.91 0.40 -8.44
N SER A 50 19.74 -0.65 -8.34
CA SER A 50 20.54 -0.96 -7.14
C SER A 50 19.73 -1.07 -5.85
N SER A 51 18.42 -1.26 -5.95
CA SER A 51 17.56 -1.43 -4.79
C SER A 51 17.72 -2.82 -4.20
N HIS A 52 17.49 -2.90 -2.90
CA HIS A 52 17.34 -4.15 -2.19
C HIS A 52 16.16 -4.05 -1.24
N GLU A 53 15.63 -5.19 -0.82
CA GLU A 53 14.62 -5.24 0.24
C GLU A 53 15.13 -4.55 1.51
N LEU A 54 14.25 -3.80 2.16
CA LEU A 54 14.58 -3.07 3.38
C LEU A 54 15.01 -4.03 4.49
N LYS A 55 16.12 -3.72 5.14
CA LYS A 55 16.66 -4.54 6.23
C LYS A 55 16.49 -3.87 7.58
N TYR A 56 16.40 -4.68 8.64
CA TYR A 56 16.15 -4.20 10.00
C TYR A 56 17.23 -3.22 10.48
N GLU A 57 18.48 -3.40 10.04
CA GLU A 57 19.64 -2.60 10.47
C GLU A 57 19.62 -1.15 9.95
N VAL A 58 18.87 -0.87 8.87
CA VAL A 58 18.81 0.47 8.28
C VAL A 58 17.56 1.25 8.70
N LEU A 59 16.68 0.68 9.52
CA LEU A 59 15.43 1.33 9.94
C LEU A 59 15.66 2.68 10.62
N SER A 60 16.73 2.81 11.41
CA SER A 60 17.08 4.06 12.08
C SER A 60 17.61 5.16 11.14
N GLN A 61 17.93 4.81 9.89
CA GLN A 61 18.38 5.76 8.87
C GLN A 61 17.21 6.42 8.13
N ILE A 62 16.01 5.84 8.26
CA ILE A 62 14.80 6.37 7.62
C ILE A 62 14.26 7.52 8.47
N ASP A 63 13.95 8.62 7.79
CA ASP A 63 13.31 9.77 8.41
C ASP A 63 12.08 9.37 9.23
N LYS A 64 11.98 9.96 10.43
CA LYS A 64 10.94 9.60 11.40
C LYS A 64 9.54 9.89 10.86
N GLN A 65 9.36 11.00 10.14
CA GLN A 65 8.07 11.33 9.56
C GLN A 65 7.68 10.30 8.49
N LEU A 66 8.62 9.90 7.63
CA LEU A 66 8.35 8.87 6.62
C LEU A 66 7.98 7.52 7.25
N ARG A 67 8.64 7.12 8.34
CA ARG A 67 8.28 5.88 9.08
C ARG A 67 6.86 5.91 9.61
N ARG A 68 6.43 7.05 10.14
CA ARG A 68 5.06 7.25 10.64
C ARG A 68 4.05 7.30 9.51
N ASP A 69 4.39 7.95 8.39
CA ASP A 69 3.53 8.03 7.22
C ASP A 69 3.22 6.64 6.68
N VAL A 70 4.23 5.77 6.54
CA VAL A 70 4.04 4.37 6.12
C VAL A 70 3.15 3.63 7.13
N LEU A 71 3.49 3.68 8.42
CA LEU A 71 2.69 3.02 9.47
C LEU A 71 1.21 3.45 9.45
N MET A 72 0.94 4.75 9.34
CA MET A 72 -0.43 5.26 9.37
C MET A 72 -1.18 4.95 8.10
N PHE A 73 -0.51 4.96 6.94
CA PHE A 73 -1.10 4.52 5.70
C PHE A 73 -1.52 3.05 5.76
N ASP A 74 -0.60 2.15 6.16
CA ASP A 74 -0.88 0.72 6.23
C ASP A 74 -1.95 0.40 7.29
N ALA A 75 -1.96 1.10 8.42
CA ALA A 75 -3.03 1.00 9.40
C ALA A 75 -4.39 1.39 8.77
N TRP A 76 -4.44 2.52 8.06
CA TRP A 76 -5.64 3.08 7.45
C TRP A 76 -6.23 2.17 6.36
N VAL A 77 -5.39 1.69 5.45
CA VAL A 77 -5.81 0.79 4.36
C VAL A 77 -5.84 -0.68 4.78
N ARG A 78 -5.58 -0.99 6.05
CA ARG A 78 -5.61 -2.34 6.61
C ARG A 78 -4.63 -3.30 5.90
N ASN A 79 -3.37 -2.90 5.80
CA ASN A 79 -2.29 -3.70 5.26
C ASN A 79 -1.45 -4.34 6.37
N GLU A 80 -1.59 -5.65 6.57
CA GLU A 80 -0.77 -6.39 7.54
C GLU A 80 0.50 -6.97 6.93
N ASP A 81 0.61 -7.01 5.59
CA ASP A 81 1.75 -7.58 4.87
C ASP A 81 2.92 -6.59 4.76
N ARG A 82 3.10 -5.75 5.77
CA ARG A 82 4.27 -4.86 5.91
C ARG A 82 5.03 -5.14 7.21
N SER A 83 5.54 -6.36 7.31
CA SER A 83 6.14 -6.89 8.53
C SER A 83 7.66 -6.87 8.48
N LEU A 84 8.31 -6.46 9.57
CA LEU A 84 9.75 -6.66 9.72
C LEU A 84 10.15 -6.63 11.19
N THR A 85 10.76 -7.72 11.63
CA THR A 85 11.28 -7.87 13.00
C THR A 85 12.75 -8.28 12.95
N GLN A 86 13.39 -8.36 14.11
CA GLN A 86 14.75 -8.95 14.20
C GLN A 86 14.82 -10.40 13.71
N LYS A 87 13.68 -11.10 13.62
CA LYS A 87 13.60 -12.47 13.11
C LYS A 87 13.31 -12.53 11.60
N GLY A 88 13.26 -11.38 10.92
CA GLY A 88 12.80 -11.24 9.55
C GLY A 88 11.33 -10.82 9.47
N GLY A 89 10.80 -10.86 8.24
CA GLY A 89 9.44 -10.45 7.87
C GLY A 89 9.36 -10.21 6.36
N ASN A 90 8.21 -9.72 5.91
CA ASN A 90 7.99 -9.25 4.55
C ASN A 90 7.77 -7.73 4.58
N PRO A 91 8.82 -6.91 4.45
CA PRO A 91 8.66 -5.47 4.55
C PRO A 91 7.98 -4.88 3.34
N ASN A 92 8.00 -5.51 2.16
CA ASN A 92 7.48 -4.93 0.91
C ASN A 92 7.96 -3.48 0.68
N LEU A 93 9.20 -3.21 1.05
CA LEU A 93 9.85 -1.91 0.99
C LEU A 93 11.21 -2.08 0.32
N LEU A 94 11.54 -1.19 -0.60
CA LEU A 94 12.85 -1.15 -1.24
C LEU A 94 13.69 -0.02 -0.65
N TRP A 95 14.99 -0.26 -0.52
CA TRP A 95 15.98 0.72 -0.13
C TRP A 95 17.01 0.87 -1.24
N SER A 96 17.25 2.12 -1.67
CA SER A 96 18.29 2.46 -2.64
C SER A 96 18.74 3.89 -2.40
N GLU A 97 20.05 4.16 -2.47
CA GLU A 97 20.62 5.52 -2.35
C GLU A 97 20.06 6.34 -1.17
N ASN A 98 19.97 5.71 0.01
CA ASN A 98 19.40 6.30 1.23
C ASN A 98 17.92 6.75 1.11
N SER A 99 17.19 6.18 0.17
CA SER A 99 15.78 6.46 -0.10
C SER A 99 14.95 5.19 0.04
N LEU A 100 13.79 5.35 0.67
CA LEU A 100 12.80 4.30 0.83
C LEU A 100 11.81 4.35 -0.33
N TYR A 101 11.41 3.20 -0.85
CA TYR A 101 10.32 3.09 -1.82
C TYR A 101 9.28 2.08 -1.34
N VAL A 102 8.00 2.48 -1.41
CA VAL A 102 6.88 1.66 -0.94
C VAL A 102 6.28 0.90 -2.12
N ILE A 103 6.31 -0.43 -2.01
CA ILE A 103 5.79 -1.33 -3.05
C ILE A 103 4.76 -2.28 -2.45
N ASP A 104 4.18 -3.06 -3.35
CA ASP A 104 3.24 -4.16 -3.08
C ASP A 104 2.05 -3.77 -2.20
N HIS A 105 1.01 -3.24 -2.86
CA HIS A 105 -0.23 -2.78 -2.22
C HIS A 105 -1.43 -3.67 -2.62
N ASN A 106 -1.18 -4.94 -2.92
CA ASN A 106 -2.19 -5.89 -3.37
C ASN A 106 -3.03 -6.48 -2.22
N LEU A 107 -2.47 -6.59 -1.01
CA LEU A 107 -3.11 -7.17 0.18
C LEU A 107 -3.68 -6.10 1.14
N ILE A 108 -4.09 -4.95 0.60
CA ILE A 108 -4.81 -3.94 1.37
C ILE A 108 -6.30 -4.29 1.49
N PHE A 109 -7.00 -3.66 2.43
CA PHE A 109 -8.41 -3.90 2.75
C PHE A 109 -8.70 -5.30 3.30
N ASP A 110 -7.74 -5.89 4.01
CA ASP A 110 -7.93 -7.21 4.59
C ASP A 110 -9.10 -7.21 5.59
N LYS A 111 -10.08 -8.10 5.33
CA LYS A 111 -11.23 -8.33 6.22
C LYS A 111 -10.80 -9.01 7.52
N GLY A 112 -9.68 -9.74 7.49
CA GLY A 112 -9.05 -10.41 8.62
C GLY A 112 -8.11 -9.53 9.44
N PHE A 113 -7.94 -8.24 9.07
CA PHE A 113 -7.03 -7.32 9.76
C PHE A 113 -7.22 -7.34 11.28
N ALA A 114 -6.16 -7.71 11.99
CA ALA A 114 -6.05 -7.81 13.42
C ALA A 114 -5.05 -6.78 13.96
N THR A 115 -5.56 -5.67 14.51
CA THR A 115 -4.74 -4.57 15.06
C THR A 115 -3.57 -5.03 15.93
N GLY A 116 -3.77 -6.02 16.80
CA GLY A 116 -2.69 -6.55 17.65
C GLY A 116 -1.54 -7.15 16.84
N ILE A 117 -1.83 -7.95 15.82
CA ILE A 117 -0.82 -8.54 14.94
C ILE A 117 -0.10 -7.45 14.16
N PHE A 118 -0.85 -6.51 13.58
CA PHE A 118 -0.29 -5.35 12.89
C PHE A 118 0.68 -4.57 13.80
N LEU A 119 0.27 -4.20 15.02
CA LEU A 119 1.11 -3.45 15.95
C LEU A 119 2.30 -4.26 16.48
N ASP A 120 2.22 -5.59 16.51
CA ASP A 120 3.33 -6.45 16.92
C ASP A 120 4.36 -6.69 15.81
N THR A 121 3.94 -6.66 14.54
CA THR A 121 4.77 -7.13 13.41
C THR A 121 5.17 -6.03 12.44
N HIS A 122 4.43 -4.93 12.37
CA HIS A 122 4.68 -3.86 11.40
C HIS A 122 6.10 -3.30 11.54
N VAL A 123 6.76 -3.07 10.39
CA VAL A 123 8.16 -2.62 10.31
C VAL A 123 8.45 -1.35 11.11
N PHE A 124 7.49 -0.43 11.19
CA PHE A 124 7.60 0.85 11.91
C PHE A 124 6.73 0.93 13.17
N ARG A 125 6.34 -0.20 13.75
CA ARG A 125 5.45 -0.26 14.92
C ARG A 125 5.88 0.63 16.10
N THR A 126 7.18 0.89 16.27
CA THR A 126 7.71 1.69 17.39
C THR A 126 7.22 3.14 17.37
N GLU A 127 6.74 3.63 16.22
CA GLU A 127 6.24 4.99 16.10
C GLU A 127 4.81 5.16 16.62
N ILE A 128 4.05 4.07 16.82
CA ILE A 128 2.61 4.15 17.12
C ILE A 128 2.30 4.87 18.43
N THR A 129 3.12 4.64 19.47
CA THR A 129 2.86 5.15 20.82
C THR A 129 2.81 6.68 20.84
N GLU A 130 3.75 7.33 20.14
CA GLU A 130 3.80 8.79 20.09
C GLU A 130 2.63 9.36 19.29
N ILE A 131 2.25 8.70 18.18
CA ILE A 131 1.10 9.12 17.38
C ILE A 131 -0.19 9.07 18.21
N LEU A 132 -0.42 7.99 18.97
CA LEU A 132 -1.63 7.84 19.77
C LEU A 132 -1.72 8.85 20.93
N GLN A 133 -0.57 9.26 21.48
CA GLN A 133 -0.51 10.22 22.59
C GLN A 133 -0.58 11.67 22.14
N ASP A 134 -0.29 11.97 20.88
CA ASP A 134 -0.26 13.32 20.33
C ASP A 134 -1.56 13.64 19.55
N PHE A 135 -2.34 14.60 20.05
CA PHE A 135 -3.58 15.03 19.39
C PHE A 135 -3.31 15.75 18.06
N LEU A 136 -2.22 16.50 17.94
CA LEU A 136 -1.87 17.23 16.72
C LEU A 136 -1.42 16.26 15.62
N LEU A 137 -0.68 15.20 15.97
CA LEU A 137 -0.34 14.14 15.01
C LEU A 137 -1.60 13.41 14.51
N ARG A 138 -2.57 13.13 15.39
CA ARG A 138 -3.83 12.52 14.97
C ARG A 138 -4.64 13.41 14.02
N GLU A 139 -4.77 14.69 14.33
CA GLU A 139 -5.44 15.65 13.44
C GLU A 139 -4.71 15.77 12.08
N HIS A 140 -3.37 15.79 12.10
CA HIS A 140 -2.55 15.77 10.89
C HIS A 140 -2.85 14.55 10.01
N TYR A 141 -2.88 13.35 10.59
CA TYR A 141 -3.17 12.13 9.82
C TYR A 141 -4.62 12.04 9.35
N GLN A 142 -5.59 12.54 10.11
CA GLN A 142 -6.97 12.64 9.62
C GLN A 142 -7.05 13.51 8.37
N THR A 143 -6.42 14.68 8.40
CA THR A 143 -6.33 15.56 7.22
C THR A 143 -5.66 14.85 6.05
N LYS A 144 -4.52 14.20 6.29
CA LYS A 144 -3.76 13.48 5.26
C LYS A 144 -4.55 12.32 4.63
N MET A 145 -5.32 11.56 5.44
CA MET A 145 -6.24 10.53 4.96
C MET A 145 -7.38 11.13 4.12
N GLN A 146 -7.98 12.23 4.57
CA GLN A 146 -9.05 12.92 3.83
C GLN A 146 -8.55 13.42 2.48
N ASP A 147 -7.38 14.07 2.46
CA ASP A 147 -6.74 14.56 1.24
C ASP A 147 -6.42 13.41 0.28
N ALA A 148 -5.84 12.32 0.77
CA ALA A 148 -5.55 11.14 -0.04
C ALA A 148 -6.83 10.48 -0.58
N LEU A 149 -7.92 10.45 0.20
CA LEU A 149 -9.17 9.83 -0.21
C LEU A 149 -9.83 10.56 -1.40
N THR A 150 -9.48 11.82 -1.66
CA THR A 150 -10.00 12.57 -2.82
C THR A 150 -9.64 11.92 -4.16
N VAL A 151 -8.60 11.08 -4.22
CA VAL A 151 -8.23 10.38 -5.45
C VAL A 151 -9.06 9.11 -5.70
N TRP A 152 -9.91 8.69 -4.77
CA TRP A 152 -10.65 7.42 -4.84
C TRP A 152 -11.39 7.25 -6.16
N SER A 153 -12.26 8.20 -6.53
CA SER A 153 -13.07 8.11 -7.75
C SER A 153 -12.19 8.01 -8.99
N SER A 154 -11.21 8.92 -9.15
CA SER A 154 -10.32 8.88 -10.32
C SER A 154 -9.42 7.64 -10.35
N ALA A 155 -9.08 7.08 -9.19
CA ALA A 155 -8.34 5.84 -9.08
C ALA A 155 -9.17 4.62 -9.49
N TRP A 156 -10.47 4.63 -9.18
CA TRP A 156 -11.42 3.60 -9.59
C TRP A 156 -11.73 3.68 -11.09
N ASP A 157 -12.00 4.88 -11.58
CA ASP A 157 -12.34 5.15 -13.00
C ASP A 157 -11.19 4.84 -13.97
N THR A 158 -9.97 4.63 -13.46
CA THR A 158 -8.78 4.29 -14.25
C THR A 158 -8.36 2.82 -14.13
N LEU A 159 -9.16 2.00 -13.45
CA LEU A 159 -8.95 0.56 -13.43
C LEU A 159 -9.33 -0.06 -14.79
N PRO A 160 -8.62 -1.09 -15.24
CA PRO A 160 -9.02 -1.86 -16.41
C PRO A 160 -10.40 -2.48 -16.24
N GLU A 161 -11.18 -2.51 -17.32
CA GLU A 161 -12.52 -3.10 -17.33
C GLU A 161 -12.48 -4.58 -16.95
N GLU A 162 -11.46 -5.30 -17.43
CA GLU A 162 -11.23 -6.72 -17.18
C GLU A 162 -11.06 -7.02 -15.68
N TRP A 163 -10.44 -6.11 -14.92
CA TRP A 163 -10.29 -6.25 -13.47
C TRP A 163 -11.60 -6.00 -12.74
N CYS A 164 -12.40 -5.05 -13.22
CA CYS A 164 -13.73 -4.76 -12.67
C CYS A 164 -14.69 -5.93 -12.91
N GLU A 165 -14.74 -6.46 -14.13
CA GLU A 165 -15.54 -7.62 -14.52
C GLU A 165 -15.16 -8.85 -13.67
N GLN A 166 -13.86 -9.15 -13.56
CA GLN A 166 -13.37 -10.24 -12.72
C GLN A 166 -13.82 -10.08 -11.26
N ASN A 167 -13.82 -8.85 -10.74
CA ASN A 167 -14.29 -8.58 -9.38
C ASN A 167 -15.81 -8.77 -9.24
N GLU A 168 -16.61 -8.38 -10.23
CA GLU A 168 -18.06 -8.59 -10.24
C GLU A 168 -18.43 -10.08 -10.24
N GLU A 169 -17.69 -10.91 -10.99
CA GLU A 169 -17.90 -12.35 -11.05
C GLU A 169 -17.52 -13.06 -9.74
N LEU A 170 -16.37 -12.68 -9.17
CA LEU A 170 -15.76 -13.40 -8.04
C LEU A 170 -16.11 -12.80 -6.67
N GLY A 171 -16.60 -11.55 -6.64
CA GLY A 171 -16.91 -10.84 -5.40
C GLY A 171 -15.71 -10.63 -4.48
N LEU A 172 -14.50 -10.47 -5.05
CA LEU A 172 -13.25 -10.41 -4.31
C LEU A 172 -13.13 -9.15 -3.44
N PHE A 173 -13.66 -8.03 -3.93
CA PHE A 173 -13.51 -6.71 -3.35
C PHE A 173 -14.83 -5.93 -3.40
N ASP A 174 -15.18 -5.28 -2.29
CA ASP A 174 -16.34 -4.39 -2.18
C ASP A 174 -15.85 -2.94 -2.11
N PRO A 175 -15.92 -2.17 -3.21
CA PRO A 175 -15.40 -0.81 -3.25
C PRO A 175 -16.18 0.15 -2.35
N GLU A 176 -17.49 -0.02 -2.22
CA GLU A 176 -18.32 0.88 -1.40
C GLU A 176 -18.01 0.67 0.08
N ALA A 177 -17.92 -0.59 0.53
CA ALA A 177 -17.55 -0.91 1.90
C ALA A 177 -16.12 -0.43 2.24
N ALA A 178 -15.17 -0.60 1.31
CA ALA A 178 -13.80 -0.12 1.49
C ALA A 178 -13.73 1.41 1.55
N PHE A 179 -14.42 2.12 0.65
CA PHE A 179 -14.49 3.58 0.68
C PHE A 179 -15.11 4.09 1.98
N GLN A 180 -16.22 3.48 2.41
CA GLN A 180 -16.90 3.83 3.65
C GLN A 180 -15.99 3.67 4.86
N GLN A 181 -15.25 2.55 4.92
CA GLN A 181 -14.27 2.32 5.97
C GLN A 181 -13.18 3.40 5.97
N LEU A 182 -12.59 3.70 4.81
CA LEU A 182 -11.49 4.67 4.72
C LEU A 182 -11.96 6.04 5.17
N ARG A 183 -13.17 6.42 4.76
CA ARG A 183 -13.80 7.68 5.15
C ARG A 183 -14.01 7.75 6.65
N ASP A 184 -14.59 6.72 7.26
CA ASP A 184 -14.87 6.69 8.70
C ASP A 184 -13.57 6.77 9.52
N ASP A 185 -12.53 6.07 9.07
CA ASP A 185 -11.21 6.14 9.67
C ASP A 185 -10.57 7.53 9.54
N ALA A 186 -10.70 8.17 8.38
CA ALA A 186 -10.26 9.54 8.14
C ALA A 186 -11.02 10.58 9.00
N HIS A 187 -12.23 10.24 9.46
CA HIS A 187 -13.02 11.00 10.45
C HIS A 187 -12.82 10.54 11.90
N GLY A 188 -11.86 9.64 12.15
CA GLY A 188 -11.37 9.31 13.49
C GLY A 188 -11.72 7.92 14.01
N ALA A 189 -12.46 7.10 13.26
CA ALA A 189 -12.76 5.72 13.67
C ALA A 189 -11.47 4.88 13.87
N ILE A 190 -10.41 5.21 13.13
CA ILE A 190 -9.10 4.56 13.22
C ILE A 190 -8.51 4.63 14.64
N TRP A 191 -8.73 5.72 15.37
CA TRP A 191 -8.15 5.91 16.69
C TRP A 191 -8.75 4.95 17.70
N THR A 192 -10.07 4.74 17.64
CA THR A 192 -10.74 3.73 18.46
C THR A 192 -10.21 2.33 18.15
N ARG A 193 -9.95 2.02 16.87
CA ARG A 193 -9.42 0.72 16.45
C ARG A 193 -7.98 0.49 16.91
N LEU A 194 -7.13 1.52 16.89
CA LEU A 194 -5.71 1.42 17.24
C LEU A 194 -5.43 1.48 18.76
N MET A 195 -6.40 1.89 19.58
CA MET A 195 -6.29 1.96 21.04
C MET A 195 -6.89 0.74 21.77
N GLN A 196 -7.39 -0.26 21.04
CA GLN A 196 -7.89 -1.54 21.58
C GLN A 196 -6.72 -2.49 21.86
#